data_AF-Q252P4-F1
#
_entry.id   AF-Q252P4-F1
#
_cell.length_a   1.000
_cell.length_b   1.000
_cell.length_c   1.000
_cell.angle_alpha   90.00
_cell.angle_beta   90.00
_cell.angle_gamma   90.00
#
_symmetry.space_group_name_H-M   'P 1'
#
loop_
_entity.id
_entity.type
_entity.pdbx_description
1 polymer ?
#
loop_
_entity_poly.entity_id
_entity_poly.type
_entity_poly.pdbx_seq_one_letter_code
_entity_poly.pdbx_strand_id
1 'polypeptide(L)'
;MADLELFKADFALLFEAGMLAIKQGDEEGAKKLFQSLQILNPDHYGHELGLALIDLHKMEIFAAEERLSALAQKEIDNWSIKSFLALTHMMIVLHQGSSFEVRRDSLENCLKLADQVLENCEVESTRILAQSVLDWHDNLVAKSSGPLG
;
A
#
# COMPACT_ATOMS: atom_id res chain seq x y z
N MET A 1 7.27 -35.97 -1.03
CA MET A 1 7.17 -34.51 -1.19
C MET A 1 5.70 -34.18 -1.03
N ALA A 2 5.35 -33.30 -0.09
CA ALA A 2 3.99 -32.79 -0.04
C ALA A 2 3.70 -32.06 -1.35
N ASP A 3 2.50 -32.25 -1.88
CA ASP A 3 2.10 -31.68 -3.17
C ASP A 3 2.02 -30.15 -3.03
N LEU A 4 2.75 -29.42 -3.88
CA LEU A 4 2.75 -27.96 -3.87
C LEU A 4 1.33 -27.42 -4.14
N GLU A 5 0.51 -28.19 -4.86
CA GLU A 5 -0.90 -27.87 -5.12
C GLU A 5 -1.73 -27.81 -3.83
N LEU A 6 -1.40 -28.60 -2.81
CA LEU A 6 -2.11 -28.57 -1.52
C LEU A 6 -1.90 -27.20 -0.82
N PHE A 7 -0.71 -26.63 -0.95
CA PHE A 7 -0.36 -25.36 -0.31
C PHE A 7 -0.78 -24.13 -1.11
N LYS A 8 -1.15 -24.26 -2.40
CA LYS A 8 -1.69 -23.13 -3.16
C LYS A 8 -3.01 -22.61 -2.56
N ALA A 9 -3.79 -23.49 -1.95
CA ALA A 9 -5.00 -23.10 -1.22
C ALA A 9 -4.69 -22.20 -0.01
N ASP A 10 -3.48 -22.29 0.54
CA ASP A 10 -3.04 -21.51 1.69
C ASP A 10 -2.47 -20.14 1.31
N PHE A 11 -2.45 -19.76 0.02
CA PHE A 11 -1.85 -18.49 -0.41
C PHE A 11 -2.43 -17.28 0.34
N ALA A 12 -3.76 -17.19 0.42
CA ALA A 12 -4.45 -16.13 1.15
C ALA A 12 -4.13 -16.18 2.66
N LEU A 13 -4.12 -17.38 3.25
CA LEU A 13 -3.82 -17.58 4.67
C LEU A 13 -2.39 -17.15 5.02
N LEU A 14 -1.42 -17.47 4.16
CA LEU A 14 -0.02 -17.07 4.33
C LEU A 14 0.15 -15.56 4.18
N PHE A 15 -0.56 -14.92 3.25
CA PHE A 15 -0.56 -13.46 3.12
C PHE A 15 -1.13 -12.80 4.39
N GLU A 16 -2.28 -13.27 4.89
CA GLU A 16 -2.88 -12.77 6.13
C GLU A 16 -1.98 -12.99 7.36
N ALA A 17 -1.33 -14.16 7.47
CA ALA A 17 -0.35 -14.42 8.51
C ALA A 17 0.83 -13.43 8.43
N GLY A 18 1.31 -13.11 7.21
CA GLY A 18 2.32 -12.08 6.99
C GLY A 18 1.86 -10.71 7.49
N MET A 19 0.61 -10.33 7.21
CA MET A 19 0.01 -9.10 7.73
C MET A 19 -0.09 -9.07 9.25
N LEU A 20 -0.37 -10.20 9.90
CA LEU A 20 -0.37 -10.31 11.36
C LEU A 20 1.05 -10.16 11.93
N ALA A 21 2.05 -10.75 11.28
CA ALA A 21 3.45 -10.62 11.67
C ALA A 21 3.93 -9.16 11.57
N ILE A 22 3.57 -8.43 10.49
CA ILE A 22 3.79 -6.98 10.38
C ILE A 22 3.20 -6.26 11.59
N LYS A 23 1.92 -6.50 11.92
CA LYS A 23 1.24 -5.82 13.04
C LYS A 23 1.88 -6.12 14.40
N GLN A 24 2.54 -7.26 14.55
CA GLN A 24 3.26 -7.66 15.77
C GLN A 24 4.71 -7.14 15.80
N GLY A 25 5.17 -6.47 14.74
CA GLY A 25 6.57 -6.05 14.60
C GLY A 25 7.53 -7.19 14.27
N ASP A 26 7.03 -8.38 13.90
CA ASP A 26 7.84 -9.51 13.47
C ASP A 26 8.16 -9.41 11.96
N GLU A 27 9.10 -8.52 11.64
CA GLU A 27 9.55 -8.28 10.27
C GLU A 27 10.12 -9.55 9.61
N GLU A 28 10.91 -10.34 10.37
CA GLU A 28 11.55 -11.54 9.82
C GLU A 28 10.51 -12.62 9.52
N GLY A 29 9.54 -12.82 10.42
CA GLY A 29 8.41 -13.71 10.19
C GLY A 29 7.56 -13.27 8.99
N ALA A 30 7.25 -11.98 8.88
CA ALA A 30 6.51 -11.43 7.74
C ALA A 30 7.24 -11.70 6.42
N LYS A 31 8.55 -11.44 6.35
CA LYS A 31 9.36 -11.70 5.14
C LYS A 31 9.33 -13.16 4.72
N LYS A 32 9.47 -14.10 5.68
CA LYS A 32 9.41 -15.54 5.38
C LYS A 32 8.03 -15.97 4.87
N LEU A 33 6.96 -15.42 5.43
CA LEU A 33 5.60 -15.69 5.00
C LEU A 33 5.36 -15.17 3.58
N PHE A 34 5.76 -13.94 3.28
CA PHE A 34 5.65 -13.39 1.92
C PHE A 34 6.58 -14.09 0.93
N GLN A 35 7.77 -14.52 1.32
CA GLN A 35 8.65 -15.33 0.47
C GLN A 35 8.00 -16.67 0.10
N SER A 36 7.20 -17.23 0.99
CA SER A 36 6.43 -18.45 0.69
C SER A 36 5.43 -18.22 -0.44
N LEU A 37 4.84 -17.02 -0.55
CA LEU A 37 3.95 -16.66 -1.65
C LEU A 37 4.67 -16.69 -3.01
N GLN A 38 5.90 -16.19 -3.07
CA GLN A 38 6.73 -16.23 -4.28
C GLN A 38 7.02 -17.67 -4.72
N ILE A 39 7.18 -18.59 -3.77
CA ILE A 39 7.41 -20.01 -4.06
C ILE A 39 6.12 -20.67 -4.59
N LEU A 40 4.96 -20.33 -4.00
CA LEU A 40 3.68 -20.92 -4.39
C LEU A 40 3.15 -20.39 -5.73
N ASN A 41 3.34 -19.10 -6.00
CA ASN A 41 2.93 -18.46 -7.24
C ASN A 41 3.90 -17.31 -7.60
N PRO A 42 4.96 -17.60 -8.38
CA PRO A 42 5.99 -16.62 -8.70
C PRO A 42 5.51 -15.39 -9.48
N ASP A 43 4.40 -15.52 -10.21
CA ASP A 43 3.87 -14.45 -11.06
C ASP A 43 2.89 -13.53 -10.30
N HIS A 44 2.43 -13.96 -9.12
CA HIS A 44 1.49 -13.19 -8.30
C HIS A 44 2.21 -12.05 -7.57
N TYR A 45 1.58 -10.88 -7.53
CA TYR A 45 2.09 -9.67 -6.87
C TYR A 45 2.20 -9.77 -5.32
N GLY A 46 1.84 -10.91 -4.71
CA GLY A 46 1.57 -11.00 -3.28
C GLY A 46 2.84 -10.85 -2.43
N HIS A 47 3.96 -11.35 -2.96
CA HIS A 47 5.28 -11.19 -2.34
C HIS A 47 5.69 -9.71 -2.29
N GLU A 48 5.71 -9.04 -3.44
CA GLU A 48 6.11 -7.63 -3.55
C GLU A 48 5.18 -6.70 -2.78
N LEU A 49 3.87 -6.96 -2.80
CA LEU A 49 2.93 -6.21 -1.97
C LEU A 49 3.26 -6.37 -0.48
N GLY A 50 3.56 -7.59 -0.04
CA GLY A 50 3.98 -7.84 1.33
C GLY A 50 5.25 -7.05 1.73
N LEU A 51 6.24 -6.99 0.84
CA LEU A 51 7.45 -6.19 1.06
C LEU A 51 7.14 -4.69 1.15
N ALA A 52 6.28 -4.17 0.28
CA ALA A 52 5.86 -2.78 0.34
C ALA A 52 5.12 -2.43 1.64
N LEU A 53 4.30 -3.35 2.16
CA LEU A 53 3.60 -3.18 3.42
C LEU A 53 4.54 -3.24 4.63
N ILE A 54 5.63 -4.00 4.55
CA ILE A 54 6.72 -3.94 5.53
C ILE A 54 7.40 -2.58 5.51
N ASP A 55 7.78 -2.07 4.32
CA ASP A 55 8.41 -0.77 4.17
C ASP A 55 7.52 0.35 4.75
N LEU A 56 6.20 0.30 4.47
CA LEU A 56 5.22 1.21 5.07
C LEU A 56 5.18 1.12 6.59
N HIS A 57 5.12 -0.09 7.15
CA HIS A 57 5.08 -0.29 8.60
C HIS A 57 6.34 0.25 9.30
N LYS A 58 7.49 0.17 8.63
CA LYS A 58 8.77 0.69 9.11
C LYS A 58 8.95 2.19 8.89
N MET A 59 7.97 2.88 8.30
CA MET A 59 8.07 4.27 7.88
C MET A 59 9.18 4.51 6.85
N GLU A 60 9.55 3.50 6.07
CA GLU A 60 10.46 3.61 4.92
C GLU A 60 9.66 4.11 3.70
N ILE A 61 9.06 5.31 3.83
CA ILE A 61 7.98 5.82 2.97
C ILE A 61 8.36 5.83 1.48
N PHE A 62 9.59 6.21 1.13
CA PHE A 62 10.04 6.27 -0.27
C PHE A 62 10.28 4.89 -0.88
N ALA A 63 10.75 3.92 -0.09
CA ALA A 63 10.88 2.53 -0.56
C ALA A 63 9.50 1.90 -0.79
N ALA A 64 8.55 2.17 0.12
CA ALA A 64 7.17 1.78 -0.05
C ALA A 64 6.53 2.40 -1.30
N GLU A 65 6.77 3.69 -1.56
CA GLU A 65 6.25 4.39 -2.74
C GLU A 65 6.79 3.76 -4.02
N GLU A 66 8.11 3.54 -4.11
CA GLU A 66 8.73 2.92 -5.28
C GLU A 66 8.10 1.56 -5.61
N ARG A 67 7.95 0.69 -4.60
CA ARG A 67 7.36 -0.65 -4.78
C ARG A 67 5.89 -0.58 -5.14
N LEU A 68 5.09 0.23 -4.44
CA LEU A 68 3.65 0.34 -4.69
C LEU A 68 3.36 0.99 -6.05
N SER A 69 4.16 1.97 -6.46
CA SER A 69 4.08 2.59 -7.79
C SER A 69 4.39 1.57 -8.89
N ALA A 70 5.46 0.77 -8.74
CA ALA A 70 5.77 -0.30 -9.69
C ALA A 70 4.64 -1.34 -9.77
N LEU A 71 4.08 -1.73 -8.62
CA LEU A 71 2.97 -2.66 -8.55
C LEU A 71 1.69 -2.10 -9.17
N ALA A 72 1.34 -0.84 -8.91
CA ALA A 72 0.14 -0.20 -9.46
C ALA A 72 0.19 -0.06 -10.98
N GLN A 73 1.40 0.04 -11.56
CA GLN A 73 1.60 0.04 -13.01
C GLN A 73 1.40 -1.36 -13.63
N LYS A 74 1.76 -2.42 -12.91
CA LYS A 74 1.62 -3.82 -13.39
C LYS A 74 0.19 -4.34 -13.16
N GLU A 75 -0.35 -4.12 -11.97
CA GLU A 75 -1.64 -4.62 -11.51
C GLU A 75 -2.70 -3.51 -11.59
N ILE A 76 -2.99 -3.07 -12.82
CA ILE A 76 -3.75 -1.83 -13.08
C ILE A 76 -5.15 -1.79 -12.45
N ASP A 77 -5.79 -2.93 -12.22
CA ASP A 77 -7.14 -3.05 -11.65
C ASP A 77 -7.11 -3.44 -10.16
N ASN A 78 -5.92 -3.43 -9.54
CA ASN A 78 -5.79 -3.72 -8.12
C ASN A 78 -5.98 -2.46 -7.28
N TRP A 79 -7.23 -2.23 -6.89
CA TRP A 79 -7.62 -1.06 -6.10
C TRP A 79 -7.01 -1.03 -4.69
N SER A 80 -6.69 -2.18 -4.11
CA SER A 80 -6.02 -2.24 -2.80
C SER A 80 -4.61 -1.67 -2.86
N ILE A 81 -3.85 -2.00 -3.91
CA ILE A 81 -2.50 -1.44 -4.14
C ILE A 81 -2.58 0.07 -4.31
N LYS A 82 -3.53 0.57 -5.12
CA LYS A 82 -3.75 2.01 -5.31
C LYS A 82 -4.16 2.74 -4.03
N SER A 83 -4.98 2.09 -3.19
CA SER A 83 -5.39 2.65 -1.91
C SER A 83 -4.22 2.77 -0.93
N PHE A 84 -3.36 1.74 -0.86
CA PHE A 84 -2.10 1.83 -0.10
C PHE A 84 -1.16 2.89 -0.68
N LEU A 85 -1.03 3.01 -2.00
CA LEU A 85 -0.20 4.03 -2.64
C LEU A 85 -0.73 5.45 -2.35
N ALA A 86 -2.05 5.66 -2.34
CA ALA A 86 -2.65 6.92 -1.94
C ALA A 86 -2.29 7.29 -0.49
N LEU A 87 -2.37 6.32 0.42
CA LEU A 87 -1.91 6.50 1.81
C LEU A 87 -0.41 6.83 1.87
N THR A 88 0.43 6.12 1.11
CA THR A 88 1.87 6.38 1.05
C THR A 88 2.16 7.82 0.63
N HIS A 89 1.50 8.30 -0.43
CA HIS A 89 1.65 9.68 -0.86
C HIS A 89 1.17 10.69 0.20
N MET A 90 0.06 10.43 0.89
CA MET A 90 -0.36 11.24 2.04
C MET A 90 0.75 11.34 3.10
N MET A 91 1.43 10.23 3.40
CA MET A 91 2.56 10.22 4.34
C MET A 91 3.76 11.03 3.81
N ILE A 92 4.03 11.02 2.50
CA ILE A 92 5.07 11.85 1.88
C ILE A 92 4.74 13.35 2.03
N VAL A 93 3.48 13.74 1.88
CA VAL A 93 3.03 15.13 2.11
C VAL A 93 3.33 15.57 3.54
N LEU A 94 3.12 14.68 4.52
CA LEU A 94 3.37 14.96 5.93
C LEU A 94 4.85 14.86 6.34
N HIS A 95 5.68 14.22 5.52
CA HIS A 95 7.08 13.98 5.83
C HIS A 95 7.92 15.27 5.75
N GLN A 96 8.51 15.68 6.89
CA GLN A 96 9.26 16.94 7.02
C GLN A 96 10.51 17.03 6.13
N GLY A 97 11.10 15.88 5.75
CA GLY A 97 12.26 15.84 4.87
C GLY A 97 11.94 16.03 3.38
N SER A 98 10.66 16.07 3.00
CA SER A 98 10.24 16.19 1.60
C SER A 98 10.29 17.66 1.14
N SER A 99 10.77 17.89 -0.09
CA SER A 99 10.72 19.22 -0.70
C SER A 99 9.28 19.68 -0.94
N PHE A 100 9.08 20.97 -1.20
CA PHE A 100 7.77 21.49 -1.57
C PHE A 100 7.21 20.79 -2.81
N GLU A 101 8.03 20.63 -3.85
CA GLU A 101 7.66 19.97 -5.10
C GLU A 101 7.22 18.52 -4.88
N VAL A 102 8.01 17.74 -4.13
CA VAL A 102 7.67 16.35 -3.79
C VAL A 102 6.35 16.25 -3.02
N ARG A 103 6.10 17.18 -2.09
CA ARG A 103 4.84 17.22 -1.33
C ARG A 103 3.66 17.61 -2.20
N ARG A 104 3.82 18.59 -3.09
CA ARG A 104 2.77 19.00 -4.03
C ARG A 104 2.40 17.85 -4.97
N ASP A 105 3.39 17.25 -5.61
CA ASP A 105 3.17 16.16 -6.56
C ASP A 105 2.57 14.92 -5.86
N SER A 106 3.00 14.63 -4.62
CA SER A 106 2.39 13.57 -3.80
C SER A 106 0.95 13.88 -3.42
N LEU A 107 0.61 15.12 -3.11
CA LEU A 107 -0.76 15.51 -2.80
C LEU A 107 -1.68 15.31 -4.01
N GLU A 108 -1.25 15.74 -5.20
CA GLU A 108 -2.01 15.52 -6.43
C GLU A 108 -2.24 14.02 -6.70
N ASN A 109 -1.18 13.21 -6.54
CA ASN A 109 -1.27 11.77 -6.74
C ASN A 109 -2.14 11.07 -5.68
N CYS A 110 -2.07 11.48 -4.41
CA CYS A 110 -2.86 10.85 -3.36
C CYS A 110 -4.36 11.07 -3.57
N LEU A 111 -4.77 12.29 -3.94
CA LEU A 111 -6.17 12.64 -4.18
C LEU A 111 -6.70 11.89 -5.40
N LYS A 112 -5.97 11.93 -6.52
CA LYS A 112 -6.33 11.23 -7.75
C LYS A 112 -6.53 9.73 -7.52
N LEU A 113 -5.61 9.08 -6.80
CA LEU A 113 -5.70 7.65 -6.52
C LEU A 113 -6.88 7.32 -5.59
N ALA A 114 -7.09 8.14 -4.55
CA ALA A 114 -8.21 7.95 -3.63
C ALA A 114 -9.56 8.05 -4.34
N ASP A 115 -9.75 9.07 -5.18
CA ASP A 115 -10.97 9.24 -6.00
C ASP A 115 -11.18 8.04 -6.91
N GLN A 116 -10.13 7.60 -7.64
CA GLN A 116 -10.21 6.42 -8.50
C GLN A 116 -10.63 5.16 -7.73
N VAL A 117 -10.12 4.96 -6.51
CA VAL A 117 -10.51 3.81 -5.67
C VAL A 117 -11.97 3.92 -5.27
N LEU A 118 -12.46 5.09 -4.86
CA LEU A 118 -13.86 5.27 -4.47
C LEU A 118 -14.85 5.16 -5.62
N GLU A 119 -14.43 5.48 -6.84
CA GLU A 119 -15.24 5.33 -8.04
C GLU A 119 -15.34 3.86 -8.51
N ASN A 120 -14.25 3.10 -8.38
CA ASN A 120 -14.11 1.82 -9.09
C ASN A 120 -14.05 0.57 -8.18
N CYS A 121 -13.82 0.73 -6.87
CA CYS A 121 -13.70 -0.39 -5.95
C CYS A 121 -15.00 -0.64 -5.17
N GLU A 122 -15.44 -1.89 -5.06
CA GLU A 122 -16.57 -2.29 -4.22
C GLU A 122 -16.15 -2.81 -2.83
N VAL A 123 -14.85 -3.08 -2.63
CA VAL A 123 -14.34 -3.63 -1.37
C VAL A 123 -14.30 -2.53 -0.31
N GLU A 124 -15.19 -2.63 0.67
CA GLU A 124 -15.41 -1.59 1.68
C GLU A 124 -14.15 -1.20 2.46
N SER A 125 -13.33 -2.16 2.88
CA SER A 125 -12.07 -1.86 3.59
C SER A 125 -11.09 -1.03 2.75
N THR A 126 -11.00 -1.32 1.45
CA THR A 126 -10.17 -0.58 0.50
C THR A 126 -10.72 0.83 0.25
N ARG A 127 -12.04 0.96 0.18
CA ARG A 127 -12.74 2.26 0.07
C ARG A 127 -12.53 3.12 1.32
N ILE A 128 -12.66 2.55 2.52
CA ILE A 128 -12.43 3.26 3.79
C ILE A 128 -11.01 3.83 3.86
N LEU A 129 -10.01 3.06 3.42
CA LEU A 129 -8.63 3.53 3.40
C LEU A 129 -8.45 4.73 2.44
N ALA A 130 -9.06 4.68 1.26
CA ALA A 130 -9.04 5.80 0.31
C ALA A 130 -9.82 7.02 0.84
N GLN A 131 -11.00 6.81 1.43
CA GLN A 131 -11.80 7.88 2.04
C GLN A 131 -11.02 8.59 3.15
N SER A 132 -10.24 7.85 3.95
CA SER A 132 -9.43 8.43 5.02
C SER A 132 -8.39 9.44 4.50
N VAL A 133 -7.87 9.25 3.27
CA VAL A 133 -6.96 10.20 2.61
C VAL A 133 -7.70 11.48 2.22
N LEU A 134 -8.92 11.38 1.67
CA LEU A 134 -9.73 12.55 1.32
C LEU A 134 -10.17 13.33 2.57
N ASP A 135 -10.62 12.61 3.60
CA ASP A 135 -11.03 13.21 4.87
C ASP A 135 -9.87 13.96 5.54
N TRP A 136 -8.66 13.41 5.45
CA TRP A 136 -7.44 14.08 5.91
C TRP A 136 -7.19 15.39 5.15
N HIS A 137 -7.30 15.38 3.82
CA HIS A 137 -7.13 16.57 3.00
C HIS A 137 -8.14 17.66 3.36
N ASP A 138 -9.42 17.32 3.41
CA ASP A 138 -10.51 18.28 3.62
C ASP A 138 -10.50 18.88 5.03
N ASN A 139 -10.10 18.09 6.02
CA ASN A 139 -10.07 18.54 7.41
C ASN A 139 -8.79 19.25 7.81
N LEU A 140 -7.65 18.94 7.18
CA LEU A 140 -6.36 19.45 7.60
C LEU A 140 -5.71 20.34 6.53
N VAL A 141 -5.57 19.86 5.30
CA VAL A 141 -4.76 20.50 4.26
C VAL A 141 -5.48 21.69 3.64
N ALA A 142 -6.74 21.51 3.23
CA ALA A 142 -7.53 22.56 2.59
C ALA A 142 -7.76 23.77 3.50
N LYS A 143 -7.79 23.56 4.83
CA LYS A 143 -8.01 24.61 5.84
C LYS A 143 -6.73 25.35 6.26
N SER A 144 -5.54 24.86 5.90
CA SER A 144 -4.26 25.36 6.40
C SER A 144 -3.42 26.14 5.37
N SER A 145 -3.99 26.53 4.21
CA SER A 145 -3.22 27.06 3.08
C SER A 145 -2.07 26.11 2.71
N GLY A 146 -2.41 24.83 2.52
CA GLY A 146 -1.45 23.76 2.23
C GLY A 146 -0.67 23.95 0.92
N PRO A 147 0.12 22.95 0.48
CA PRO A 147 1.04 23.10 -0.66
C PRO A 147 0.39 23.38 -2.04
N LEU A 148 -0.94 23.43 -2.12
CA LEU A 148 -1.71 23.84 -3.30
C LEU A 148 -2.41 25.20 -3.13
N GLY A 149 -2.33 25.84 -1.95
CA GLY A 149 -3.01 27.09 -1.59
C GLY A 149 -2.12 28.33 -1.62
#